data_AF-A0A357G0R2-F1
#
_entry.id   AF-A0A357G0R2-F1
#
_cell.length_a   1.000
_cell.length_b   1.000
_cell.length_c   1.000
_cell.angle_alpha   90.00
_cell.angle_beta   90.00
_cell.angle_gamma   90.00
#
_symmetry.space_group_name_H-M   'P 1'
#
loop_
_entity.id
_entity.type
_entity.pdbx_description
1 polymer ?
#
loop_
_entity_poly.entity_id
_entity_poly.type
_entity_poly.pdbx_seq_one_letter_code
_entity_poly.pdbx_strand_id
1 'polypeptide(L)'
;MTERNRPRHTERHRFRQSESGNVFFTLFGAVAIVGVLGAGIMATMRGPLTTMVNVQKKATAEAQMGIAAKLAILEAASQANSGDCDADQFVEPMQYDTAIVALGGGTLPAAVGSNRQDPWGSDYGYCAWDAGTVVSPDIGN
;
A
#
# COMPACT_ATOMS: atom_id res chain seq x y z
N MET A 1 25.79 59.01 69.94
CA MET A 1 25.00 59.48 68.77
C MET A 1 24.08 58.35 68.33
N THR A 2 22.77 58.38 68.62
CA THR A 2 21.67 58.90 67.74
C THR A 2 21.73 58.27 66.34
N GLU A 3 20.78 57.46 65.87
CA GLU A 3 19.37 57.78 65.53
C GLU A 3 18.61 56.46 65.27
N ARG A 4 17.37 56.23 65.76
CA ARG A 4 16.04 56.77 65.37
C ARG A 4 15.32 55.88 64.32
N ASN A 5 14.08 55.51 64.69
CA ASN A 5 12.86 55.48 63.85
C ASN A 5 12.43 54.22 63.03
N ARG A 6 11.52 53.44 63.64
CA ARG A 6 10.16 53.00 63.20
C ARG A 6 9.87 52.31 61.83
N PRO A 7 8.76 51.54 61.73
CA PRO A 7 8.61 50.35 60.89
C PRO A 7 7.90 50.61 59.55
N ARG A 8 7.91 49.62 58.65
CA ARG A 8 6.93 49.51 57.56
C ARG A 8 6.34 48.11 57.46
N HIS A 9 5.11 47.98 57.95
CA HIS A 9 4.17 47.00 57.44
C HIS A 9 4.04 47.20 55.93
N THR A 10 4.35 46.16 55.17
CA THR A 10 3.91 46.07 53.77
C THR A 10 3.04 44.83 53.68
N GLU A 11 1.77 44.99 54.04
CA GLU A 11 0.75 44.00 53.74
C GLU A 11 0.72 43.83 52.22
N ARG A 12 1.15 42.65 51.75
CA ARG A 12 0.94 42.24 50.36
C ARG A 12 -0.56 42.01 50.19
N HIS A 13 -1.25 42.99 49.60
CA HIS A 13 -2.58 42.80 49.04
C HIS A 13 -2.53 41.62 48.06
N ARG A 14 -3.02 40.45 48.49
CA ARG A 14 -3.40 39.39 47.55
C ARG A 14 -4.58 39.95 46.76
N PHE A 15 -4.38 40.21 45.47
CA PHE A 15 -5.49 40.34 44.55
C PHE A 15 -6.27 39.03 44.57
N ARG A 16 -7.32 38.96 45.40
CA ARG A 16 -8.40 38.00 45.23
C ARG A 16 -9.12 38.41 43.96
N GLN A 17 -8.65 37.92 42.82
CA GLN A 17 -9.48 37.85 41.64
C GLN A 17 -10.59 36.87 41.98
N SER A 18 -11.80 37.40 42.16
CA SER A 18 -13.02 36.62 42.16
C SER A 18 -13.21 36.09 40.74
N GLU A 19 -12.57 34.97 40.42
CA GLU A 19 -12.83 34.25 39.19
C GLU A 19 -14.18 33.54 39.32
N SER A 20 -15.26 34.28 39.10
CA SER A 20 -16.55 33.70 38.69
C SER A 20 -16.50 33.41 37.19
N GLY A 21 -15.51 32.61 36.78
CA GLY A 21 -15.39 32.08 35.44
C GLY A 21 -16.13 30.75 35.37
N ASN A 22 -17.10 30.65 34.48
CA ASN A 22 -17.99 29.51 34.31
C ASN A 22 -17.24 28.17 34.37
N VAL A 23 -17.41 27.41 35.46
CA VAL A 23 -16.79 26.08 35.66
C VAL A 23 -17.14 25.12 34.52
N PHE A 24 -18.30 25.31 33.87
CA PHE A 24 -18.66 24.53 32.69
C PHE A 24 -17.76 24.84 31.49
N PHE A 25 -17.32 26.09 31.31
CA PHE A 25 -16.42 26.46 30.21
C PHE A 25 -15.04 25.82 30.37
N THR A 26 -14.49 25.77 31.58
CA THR A 26 -13.20 25.12 31.84
C THR A 26 -13.29 23.60 31.67
N LEU A 27 -14.40 22.97 32.10
CA LEU A 27 -14.64 21.55 31.89
C LEU A 27 -14.80 21.19 30.40
N PHE A 28 -15.62 21.94 29.66
CA PHE A 28 -15.78 21.73 28.22
C PHE A 28 -14.48 22.01 27.44
N GLY A 29 -13.73 23.04 27.83
CA GLY A 29 -12.43 23.36 27.25
C GLY A 29 -11.40 22.25 27.46
N ALA A 30 -11.32 21.69 28.67
CA ALA A 30 -10.43 20.56 28.95
C ALA A 30 -10.80 19.31 28.13
N VAL A 31 -12.09 18.97 28.02
CA VAL A 31 -12.56 17.84 27.21
C VAL A 31 -12.29 18.07 25.72
N ALA A 32 -12.48 19.29 25.22
CA ALA A 32 -12.18 19.63 23.82
C ALA A 32 -10.69 19.43 23.50
N ILE A 33 -9.79 19.84 24.39
CA ILE A 33 -8.33 19.65 24.23
C ILE A 33 -7.97 18.16 24.20
N VAL A 34 -8.53 17.36 25.10
CA VAL A 34 -8.32 15.89 25.11
C VAL A 34 -8.87 15.25 23.83
N GLY A 35 -10.01 15.71 23.33
CA GLY A 35 -10.58 15.26 22.06
C GLY A 35 -9.67 15.55 20.86
N VAL A 36 -9.09 16.74 20.79
CA VAL A 36 -8.14 17.13 19.72
C VAL A 36 -6.85 16.30 19.81
N LEU A 37 -6.31 16.08 21.01
CA LEU A 37 -5.13 15.23 21.20
C LEU A 37 -5.39 13.77 20.82
N GLY A 38 -6.53 13.21 21.21
CA GLY A 38 -6.94 11.87 20.83
C GLY A 38 -7.09 11.71 19.31
N ALA A 39 -7.72 12.69 18.65
CA ALA A 39 -7.84 12.74 17.19
C ALA A 39 -6.46 12.85 16.50
N GLY A 40 -5.54 13.66 17.04
CA GLY A 40 -4.18 13.79 16.52
C GLY A 40 -3.36 12.50 16.60
N ILE A 41 -3.48 11.76 17.70
CA ILE A 41 -2.82 10.45 17.88
C ILE A 41 -3.37 9.44 16.86
N MET A 42 -4.69 9.38 16.70
CA MET A 42 -5.33 8.51 15.70
C MET A 42 -4.94 8.89 14.26
N ALA A 43 -4.82 10.18 13.95
CA ALA A 43 -4.37 10.66 12.64
C ALA A 43 -2.92 10.25 12.35
N THR A 44 -2.05 10.31 13.36
CA THR A 44 -0.64 9.93 13.23
C THR A 44 -0.47 8.42 12.99
N MET A 45 -1.33 7.57 13.60
CA MET A 45 -1.28 6.12 13.39
C MET A 45 -1.77 5.67 11.99
N ARG A 46 -2.61 6.47 11.31
CA ARG A 46 -3.11 6.10 9.97
C ARG A 46 -2.02 6.17 8.89
N GLY A 47 -1.04 7.08 9.00
CA GLY A 47 -0.01 7.27 7.96
C GLY A 47 0.92 6.06 7.75
N PRO A 48 1.60 5.55 8.79
CA PRO A 48 2.48 4.40 8.66
C PRO A 48 1.74 3.10 8.32
N LEU A 49 0.55 2.89 8.89
CA LEU A 49 -0.23 1.66 8.69
C LEU A 49 -0.73 1.52 7.25
N THR A 50 -1.25 2.58 6.64
CA THR A 50 -1.65 2.53 5.22
C THR A 50 -0.46 2.28 4.31
N THR A 51 0.69 2.87 4.63
CA THR A 51 1.93 2.70 3.87
C THR A 51 2.46 1.27 3.98
N MET A 52 2.45 0.67 5.17
CA MET A 52 2.86 -0.72 5.39
C MET A 52 1.97 -1.71 4.64
N VAL A 53 0.65 -1.52 4.67
CA VAL A 53 -0.28 -2.39 3.92
C VAL A 53 -0.04 -2.26 2.41
N ASN A 54 0.20 -1.05 1.90
CA ASN A 54 0.51 -0.85 0.48
C ASN A 54 1.84 -1.51 0.08
N VAL A 55 2.87 -1.43 0.92
CA VAL A 55 4.15 -2.11 0.68
C VAL A 55 3.98 -3.62 0.72
N GLN A 56 3.22 -4.14 1.69
CA GLN A 56 2.94 -5.57 1.79
C GLN A 56 2.20 -6.09 0.56
N LYS A 57 1.19 -5.36 0.09
CA LYS A 57 0.46 -5.70 -1.14
C LYS A 57 1.39 -5.71 -2.35
N LYS A 58 2.28 -4.73 -2.50
CA LYS A 58 3.29 -4.72 -3.58
C LYS A 58 4.23 -5.92 -3.51
N ALA A 59 4.78 -6.19 -2.33
CA ALA A 59 5.67 -7.34 -2.13
C ALA A 59 4.96 -8.68 -2.42
N THR A 60 3.69 -8.81 -2.01
CA THR A 60 2.87 -9.99 -2.34
C THR A 60 2.62 -10.09 -3.85
N ALA A 61 2.34 -8.97 -4.53
CA ALA A 61 2.14 -8.97 -5.97
C ALA A 61 3.43 -9.38 -6.73
N GLU A 62 4.58 -8.83 -6.35
CA GLU A 62 5.88 -9.18 -6.95
C GLU A 62 6.22 -10.66 -6.74
N ALA A 63 5.96 -11.20 -5.54
CA ALA A 63 6.18 -12.61 -5.26
C ALA A 63 5.27 -13.52 -6.10
N GLN A 64 4.00 -13.15 -6.24
CA GLN A 64 3.05 -13.90 -7.06
C GLN A 64 3.40 -13.83 -8.54
N MET A 65 3.77 -12.65 -9.07
CA MET A 65 4.26 -12.49 -10.44
C MET A 65 5.50 -13.34 -10.71
N GLY A 66 6.47 -13.37 -9.78
CA GLY A 66 7.68 -14.16 -9.92
C GLY A 66 7.42 -15.67 -9.94
N ILE A 67 6.41 -16.14 -9.20
CA ILE A 67 5.97 -17.54 -9.23
C ILE A 67 5.22 -17.83 -10.53
N ALA A 68 4.30 -16.94 -10.93
CA ALA A 68 3.53 -17.06 -12.16
C ALA A 68 4.43 -17.16 -13.39
N ALA A 69 5.48 -16.33 -13.48
CA ALA A 69 6.44 -16.36 -14.59
C ALA A 69 7.19 -17.70 -14.67
N LYS A 70 7.64 -18.23 -13.54
CA LYS A 70 8.34 -19.53 -13.50
C LYS A 70 7.40 -20.67 -13.89
N LEU A 71 6.17 -20.66 -13.37
CA LEU A 71 5.17 -21.67 -13.71
C LEU A 71 4.79 -21.58 -15.19
N ALA A 72 4.61 -20.37 -15.75
CA ALA A 72 4.30 -20.20 -17.15
C ALA A 72 5.35 -20.83 -18.08
N ILE A 73 6.65 -20.70 -17.75
CA ILE A 73 7.74 -21.31 -18.52
C ILE A 73 7.77 -22.84 -18.31
N LEU A 74 7.56 -23.32 -17.09
CA LEU A 74 7.54 -24.76 -16.81
C LEU A 74 6.37 -25.46 -17.51
N GLU A 75 5.19 -24.83 -17.52
CA GLU A 75 4.02 -25.36 -18.22
C GLU A 75 4.14 -25.22 -19.73
N ALA A 76 4.78 -24.16 -20.24
CA ALA A 76 5.11 -24.04 -21.66
C ALA A 76 5.94 -25.23 -22.15
N ALA A 77 7.02 -25.58 -21.43
CA ALA A 77 7.86 -26.73 -21.77
C ALA A 77 7.17 -28.10 -21.59
N SER A 78 6.07 -28.15 -20.82
CA SER A 78 5.30 -29.38 -20.59
C SER A 78 4.21 -29.62 -21.64
N GLN A 79 4.00 -28.67 -22.56
CA GLN A 79 3.01 -28.80 -23.62
C GLN A 79 3.38 -29.86 -24.66
N ALA A 80 2.41 -30.18 -25.54
CA ALA A 80 2.65 -30.99 -26.71
C ALA A 80 3.82 -30.40 -27.55
N ASN A 81 4.56 -31.27 -28.23
CA ASN A 81 5.78 -30.91 -28.96
C ASN A 81 6.86 -30.21 -28.11
N SER A 82 6.83 -30.37 -26.78
CA SER A 82 7.73 -29.66 -25.84
C SER A 82 7.53 -28.14 -25.82
N GLY A 83 6.34 -27.65 -26.19
CA GLY A 83 6.04 -26.21 -26.27
C GLY A 83 6.52 -25.54 -27.55
N ASP A 84 6.88 -26.33 -28.56
CA ASP A 84 7.20 -25.87 -29.93
C ASP A 84 5.89 -25.82 -30.74
N CYS A 85 5.32 -24.61 -30.90
CA CYS A 85 4.03 -24.44 -31.55
C CYS A 85 4.16 -24.44 -33.09
N ASP A 86 5.29 -23.98 -33.62
CA ASP A 86 5.51 -23.77 -35.05
C ASP A 86 6.56 -24.71 -35.69
N ALA A 87 7.06 -25.67 -34.91
CA ALA A 87 7.98 -26.73 -35.28
C ALA A 87 9.41 -26.26 -35.62
N ASP A 88 9.85 -25.14 -35.07
CA ASP A 88 11.17 -24.57 -35.31
C ASP A 88 12.23 -24.95 -34.25
N GLN A 89 11.86 -25.86 -33.33
CA GLN A 89 12.69 -26.46 -32.27
C GLN A 89 12.97 -25.55 -31.07
N PHE A 90 12.23 -24.46 -30.92
CA PHE A 90 12.29 -23.61 -29.75
C PHE A 90 11.06 -23.82 -28.84
N VAL A 91 11.26 -23.60 -27.53
CA VAL A 91 10.17 -23.68 -26.56
C VAL A 91 9.55 -22.30 -26.40
N GLU A 92 8.26 -22.21 -26.65
CA GLU A 92 7.54 -20.94 -26.67
C GLU A 92 6.62 -20.80 -25.46
N PRO A 93 6.47 -19.58 -24.90
CA PRO A 93 5.50 -19.33 -23.85
C PRO A 93 4.08 -19.59 -24.34
N MET A 94 3.25 -20.11 -23.44
CA MET A 94 1.83 -20.34 -23.72
C MET A 94 1.14 -19.03 -24.11
N GLN A 95 0.16 -19.09 -25.01
CA GLN A 95 -0.62 -17.90 -25.36
C GLN A 95 -1.43 -17.37 -24.17
N TYR A 96 -1.60 -16.05 -24.09
CA TYR A 96 -2.47 -15.38 -23.12
C TYR A 96 -3.93 -15.86 -23.24
N ASP A 97 -4.71 -15.70 -22.17
CA ASP A 97 -6.13 -16.12 -22.16
C ASP A 97 -7.05 -15.02 -22.74
N THR A 98 -7.08 -13.85 -22.10
CA THR A 98 -7.90 -12.70 -22.55
C THR A 98 -7.01 -11.57 -23.03
N ALA A 99 -7.17 -11.13 -24.28
CA ALA A 99 -6.41 -10.01 -24.83
C ALA A 99 -6.66 -8.70 -24.06
N ILE A 100 -5.59 -7.99 -23.73
CA ILE A 100 -5.58 -6.64 -23.18
C ILE A 100 -5.04 -5.72 -24.27
N VAL A 101 -5.97 -5.17 -25.06
CA VAL A 101 -5.71 -4.41 -26.30
C VAL A 101 -4.67 -3.30 -26.13
N ALA A 102 -4.60 -2.67 -24.95
CA ALA A 102 -3.67 -1.57 -24.69
C ALA A 102 -2.20 -2.01 -24.51
N LEU A 103 -1.92 -3.29 -24.27
CA LEU A 103 -0.60 -3.79 -23.86
C LEU A 103 0.08 -4.69 -24.89
N GLY A 104 -0.59 -5.05 -25.99
CA GLY A 104 -0.06 -6.00 -26.97
C GLY A 104 0.15 -7.40 -26.39
N GLY A 105 -0.69 -7.78 -25.42
CA GLY A 105 -0.67 -9.06 -24.72
C GLY A 105 -2.05 -9.32 -24.09
N GLY A 106 -2.10 -10.15 -23.06
CA GLY A 106 -3.35 -10.51 -22.40
C GLY A 106 -3.22 -10.82 -20.92
N THR A 107 -4.16 -11.60 -20.39
CA THR A 107 -4.14 -12.10 -19.02
C THR A 107 -3.35 -13.40 -18.91
N LEU A 108 -2.88 -13.70 -17.70
CA LEU A 108 -2.16 -14.93 -17.41
C LEU A 108 -2.99 -16.17 -17.82
N PRO A 109 -2.39 -17.14 -18.54
CA PRO A 109 -3.14 -18.30 -19.06
C PRO A 109 -3.79 -19.14 -17.96
N ALA A 110 -4.98 -19.69 -18.22
CA ALA A 110 -5.70 -20.53 -17.26
C ALA A 110 -4.91 -21.78 -16.84
N ALA A 111 -4.05 -22.31 -17.71
CA ALA A 111 -3.19 -23.45 -17.42
C ALA A 111 -2.12 -23.17 -16.35
N VAL A 112 -1.75 -21.91 -16.11
CA VAL A 112 -0.78 -21.56 -15.06
C VAL A 112 -1.46 -21.68 -13.70
N GLY A 113 -1.00 -22.61 -12.88
CA GLY A 113 -1.48 -22.87 -11.51
C GLY A 113 -1.13 -21.79 -10.47
N SER A 114 -1.08 -20.51 -10.86
CA SER A 114 -0.74 -19.38 -10.00
C SER A 114 -1.94 -18.47 -9.74
N ASN A 115 -1.82 -17.57 -8.76
CA ASN A 115 -2.83 -16.54 -8.56
C ASN A 115 -2.83 -15.57 -9.75
N ARG A 116 -3.99 -15.38 -10.38
CA ARG A 116 -4.14 -14.53 -11.57
C ARG A 116 -4.42 -13.07 -11.24
N GLN A 117 -4.79 -12.79 -9.99
CA GLN A 117 -5.17 -11.46 -9.53
C GLN A 117 -4.17 -10.90 -8.53
N ASP A 118 -3.94 -9.60 -8.64
CA ASP A 118 -3.18 -8.84 -7.68
C ASP A 118 -3.97 -8.61 -6.37
N PRO A 119 -3.32 -8.14 -5.29
CA PRO A 119 -3.98 -7.83 -4.01
C PRO A 119 -4.98 -6.65 -4.05
N TRP A 120 -5.20 -6.06 -5.23
CA TRP A 120 -6.18 -5.02 -5.50
C TRP A 120 -7.35 -5.52 -6.38
N GLY A 121 -7.28 -6.76 -6.87
CA GLY A 121 -8.32 -7.41 -7.66
C GLY A 121 -8.19 -7.20 -9.17
N SER A 122 -7.06 -6.66 -9.65
CA SER A 122 -6.76 -6.59 -11.08
C SER A 122 -6.06 -7.86 -11.54
N ASP A 123 -6.37 -8.33 -12.75
CA ASP A 123 -5.65 -9.46 -13.34
C ASP A 123 -4.21 -9.07 -13.71
N TYR A 124 -3.29 -10.01 -13.58
CA TYR A 124 -1.90 -9.84 -14.04
C TYR A 124 -1.83 -9.84 -15.56
N GLY A 125 -1.17 -8.80 -16.09
CA GLY A 125 -0.81 -8.73 -17.50
C GLY A 125 0.27 -9.76 -17.84
N TYR A 126 0.13 -10.38 -19.01
CA TYR A 126 0.98 -11.42 -19.52
C TYR A 126 1.19 -11.22 -21.02
N CYS A 127 2.45 -11.24 -21.45
CA CYS A 127 2.81 -11.18 -22.86
C CYS A 127 3.54 -12.46 -23.21
N ALA A 128 3.02 -13.17 -24.22
CA ALA A 128 3.73 -14.25 -24.89
C ALA A 128 4.63 -13.65 -25.99
N TRP A 129 5.63 -14.42 -26.41
CA TRP A 129 6.50 -14.04 -27.52
C TRP A 129 6.81 -15.26 -28.37
N ASP A 130 7.04 -15.02 -29.65
CA ASP A 130 7.60 -16.02 -30.56
C ASP A 130 9.10 -16.10 -30.33
N ALA A 131 9.61 -17.31 -30.12
CA ALA A 131 11.05 -17.52 -30.01
C ALA A 131 11.48 -18.39 -31.18
N GLY A 132 12.14 -17.80 -32.18
CA GLY A 132 12.38 -18.61 -33.37
C GLY A 132 12.83 -17.88 -34.63
N THR A 133 12.84 -18.62 -35.73
CA THR A 133 13.07 -18.10 -37.09
C THR A 133 11.82 -18.12 -37.97
N VAL A 134 10.85 -18.97 -37.61
CA VAL A 134 9.49 -18.89 -38.11
C VAL A 134 8.74 -17.99 -37.12
N VAL A 135 7.81 -17.17 -37.61
CA VAL A 135 6.95 -16.37 -36.73
C VAL A 135 5.52 -16.77 -37.00
N SER A 136 4.87 -17.47 -36.07
CA SER A 136 3.47 -17.82 -36.20
C SER A 136 2.58 -16.69 -35.66
N PRO A 137 1.53 -16.25 -36.39
CA PRO A 137 0.59 -15.24 -35.88
C PRO A 137 -0.26 -15.74 -34.69
N ASP A 138 -0.17 -17.02 -34.34
CA ASP A 138 -1.05 -17.69 -33.39
C ASP A 138 -0.76 -17.35 -31.92
N ILE A 139 0.28 -16.56 -31.63
CA ILE A 139 0.62 -16.08 -30.28
C ILE A 139 -0.03 -14.72 -29.95
N GLY A 140 -0.89 -14.23 -30.84
CA GLY A 140 -1.44 -12.87 -30.78
C GLY A 140 -2.82 -12.68 -31.39
N ASN A 141 -3.72 -13.66 -31.30
CA ASN A 141 -5.16 -13.41 -31.50
C ASN A 141 -5.95 -13.68 -30.22
#